data_AF-A0A410WVF0-F1
#
_entry.id   AF-A0A410WVF0-F1
#
_cell.length_a   1.000
_cell.length_b   1.000
_cell.length_c   1.000
_cell.angle_alpha   90.00
_cell.angle_beta   90.00
_cell.angle_gamma   90.00
#
_symmetry.space_group_name_H-M   'P 1'
#
loop_
_entity.id
_entity.type
_entity.pdbx_description
1 polymer ?
#
loop_
_entity_poly.entity_id
_entity_poly.type
_entity_poly.pdbx_seq_one_letter_code
_entity_poly.pdbx_strand_id
1 'polypeptide(L)'
;MSTSILLQTLKSFVEQSVRDTGAGDRPVRVHVGWLPGAEKFPPAKPDEPAQLLPEGLFPFVLLRALEGEDGNEEGSVKVRLHFGTSSTDPFGYADVLNLIEKVRQAVLKKEIIGGMFELQRPLKWKLANTQAYPQWTGEMVTEWTVPSPVRENLVYD
;
A
#
# COMPACT_ATOMS: atom_id res chain seq x y z
N MET A 1 -17.81 -4.77 -9.68
CA MET A 1 -16.71 -5.69 -9.27
C MET A 1 -16.12 -5.21 -7.95
N SER A 2 -15.50 -6.08 -7.14
CA SER A 2 -15.17 -5.73 -5.73
C SER A 2 -13.78 -5.10 -5.56
N THR A 3 -13.71 -4.01 -4.81
CA THR A 3 -12.47 -3.37 -4.29
C THR A 3 -11.52 -4.37 -3.62
N SER A 4 -12.04 -5.45 -3.05
CA SER A 4 -11.22 -6.53 -2.48
C SER A 4 -10.33 -7.21 -3.52
N ILE A 5 -10.81 -7.38 -4.76
CA ILE A 5 -10.05 -8.01 -5.86
C ILE A 5 -8.88 -7.11 -6.28
N LEU A 6 -9.11 -5.79 -6.36
CA LEU A 6 -8.05 -4.81 -6.59
C LEU A 6 -6.94 -4.97 -5.55
N LEU A 7 -7.29 -4.98 -4.25
CA LEU A 7 -6.31 -5.09 -3.17
C LEU A 7 -5.52 -6.42 -3.22
N GLN A 8 -6.18 -7.55 -3.51
CA GLN A 8 -5.49 -8.84 -3.62
C GLN A 8 -4.58 -8.93 -4.86
N THR A 9 -5.03 -8.34 -5.97
CA THR A 9 -4.23 -8.26 -7.21
C THR A 9 -3.01 -7.39 -7.00
N LEU A 10 -3.19 -6.22 -6.38
CA LEU A 10 -2.09 -5.32 -6.01
C LEU A 10 -1.14 -6.00 -5.02
N LYS A 11 -1.64 -6.70 -4.00
CA LYS A 11 -0.82 -7.47 -3.06
C LYS A 11 0.12 -8.42 -3.81
N SER A 12 -0.43 -9.28 -4.66
CA SER A 12 0.33 -10.28 -5.42
C SER A 12 1.38 -9.62 -6.32
N PHE A 13 1.02 -8.53 -6.99
CA PHE A 13 1.94 -7.74 -7.81
C PHE A 13 3.08 -7.12 -6.98
N VAL A 14 2.74 -6.50 -5.85
CA VAL A 14 3.72 -5.86 -4.96
C VAL A 14 4.65 -6.90 -4.37
N GLU A 15 4.15 -8.06 -3.92
CA GLU A 15 4.98 -9.19 -3.44
C GLU A 15 5.99 -9.62 -4.48
N GLN A 16 5.58 -9.77 -5.74
CA GLN A 16 6.48 -10.11 -6.82
C GLN A 16 7.54 -9.02 -7.05
N SER A 17 7.16 -7.75 -6.93
CA SER A 17 8.07 -6.62 -7.16
C SER A 17 9.15 -6.45 -6.08
N VAL A 18 8.87 -6.91 -4.86
CA VAL A 18 9.77 -6.78 -3.70
C VAL A 18 10.41 -8.10 -3.28
N ARG A 19 10.19 -9.19 -4.01
CA ARG A 19 10.73 -10.52 -3.70
C ARG A 19 12.26 -10.55 -3.55
N ASP A 20 12.94 -9.72 -4.35
CA ASP A 20 14.40 -9.59 -4.39
C ASP A 20 14.89 -8.43 -3.51
N THR A 21 13.98 -7.82 -2.73
CA THR A 21 14.25 -6.71 -1.82
C THR A 21 14.13 -7.20 -0.38
N GLY A 22 15.13 -6.91 0.44
CA GLY A 22 15.12 -7.18 1.87
C GLY A 22 15.87 -6.08 2.63
N ALA A 23 15.46 -5.83 3.87
CA ALA A 23 16.25 -5.06 4.83
C ALA A 23 16.98 -6.07 5.72
N GLY A 24 18.24 -6.37 5.40
CA GLY A 24 18.99 -7.49 6.00
C GLY A 24 18.45 -8.87 5.55
N ASP A 25 18.45 -9.86 6.47
CA ASP A 25 18.04 -11.26 6.21
C ASP A 25 16.52 -11.49 6.16
N ARG A 26 15.69 -10.46 6.36
CA ARG A 26 14.23 -10.61 6.42
C ARG A 26 13.56 -10.19 5.11
N PRO A 27 12.72 -11.05 4.50
CA PRO A 27 11.98 -10.68 3.30
C PRO A 27 10.90 -9.64 3.62
N VAL A 28 10.61 -8.77 2.66
CA VAL A 28 9.50 -7.80 2.76
C VAL A 28 8.17 -8.55 2.74
N ARG A 29 7.36 -8.38 3.79
CA ARG A 29 6.01 -8.95 3.86
C ARG A 29 4.97 -7.96 3.37
N VAL A 30 4.02 -8.43 2.56
CA VAL A 30 2.94 -7.59 2.03
C VAL A 30 1.61 -8.01 2.64
N HIS A 31 0.89 -7.03 3.18
CA HIS A 31 -0.38 -7.23 3.88
C HIS A 31 -1.48 -6.37 3.26
N VAL A 32 -2.73 -6.78 3.45
CA VAL A 32 -3.93 -6.03 3.03
C VAL A 32 -4.80 -5.77 4.24
N GLY A 33 -5.32 -4.54 4.35
CA GLY A 33 -6.22 -4.13 5.43
C GLY A 33 -5.43 -3.83 6.71
N TRP A 34 -5.19 -4.84 7.54
CA TRP A 34 -4.54 -4.69 8.84
C TRP A 34 -3.20 -5.44 8.88
N LEU A 35 -2.24 -4.90 9.64
CA LEU A 35 -1.05 -5.67 9.99
C LEU A 35 -1.42 -6.81 10.94
N PRO A 36 -0.74 -7.97 10.87
CA PRO A 36 -0.94 -9.05 11.84
C PRO A 36 -0.71 -8.55 13.27
N GLY A 37 -1.70 -8.73 14.14
CA GLY A 37 -1.64 -8.26 15.52
C GLY A 37 -1.86 -6.75 15.69
N ALA A 38 -2.32 -6.03 14.66
CA ALA A 38 -2.63 -4.61 14.74
C ALA A 38 -3.68 -4.28 15.82
N GLU A 39 -4.55 -5.22 16.21
CA GLU A 39 -5.47 -5.01 17.33
C GLU A 39 -4.75 -4.69 18.66
N LYS A 40 -3.47 -5.04 18.77
CA LYS A 40 -2.62 -4.78 19.96
C LYS A 40 -1.89 -3.43 19.89
N PHE A 41 -1.93 -2.75 18.74
CA PHE A 41 -1.25 -1.49 18.47
C PHE A 41 -2.27 -0.48 17.91
N PRO A 42 -3.18 0.04 18.76
CA PRO A 42 -4.11 1.07 18.34
C PRO A 42 -3.34 2.29 17.80
N PRO A 43 -3.93 3.04 16.85
CA PRO A 43 -3.28 4.25 16.36
C PRO A 43 -3.00 5.19 17.54
N ALA A 44 -1.77 5.70 17.60
CA ALA A 44 -1.40 6.71 18.58
C ALA A 44 -2.37 7.90 18.47
N LYS A 45 -2.79 8.45 19.61
CA LYS A 45 -3.53 9.71 19.62
C LYS A 45 -2.66 10.82 19.00
N PRO A 46 -3.25 11.90 18.47
CA PRO A 46 -2.50 12.98 17.81
C PRO A 46 -1.35 13.56 18.64
N ASP A 47 -1.49 13.49 19.96
CA ASP A 47 -0.63 14.05 21.00
C ASP A 47 0.27 12.98 21.69
N GLU A 48 0.19 11.72 21.27
CA GLU A 48 1.04 10.63 21.76
C GLU A 48 2.15 10.31 20.74
N PRO A 49 3.37 10.01 21.19
CA PRO A 49 4.44 9.58 20.28
C PRO A 49 4.01 8.31 19.53
N ALA A 50 4.43 8.20 18.27
CA ALA A 50 4.12 7.03 17.46
C ALA A 50 4.55 5.74 18.19
N GLN A 51 3.61 4.82 18.38
CA GLN A 51 3.88 3.58 19.07
C GLN A 51 4.80 2.70 18.21
N LEU A 52 5.88 2.18 18.82
CA LEU A 52 6.77 1.25 18.15
C LEU A 52 6.04 -0.05 17.85
N LEU A 53 6.06 -0.46 16.58
CA LEU A 53 5.57 -1.77 16.16
C LEU A 53 6.56 -2.87 16.57
N PRO A 54 6.14 -4.13 16.75
CA PRO A 54 7.06 -5.23 17.01
C PRO A 54 8.09 -5.37 15.89
N GLU A 55 9.36 -5.54 16.24
CA GLU A 55 10.46 -5.65 15.27
C GLU A 55 10.21 -6.78 14.25
N GLY A 56 9.58 -7.88 14.68
CA GLY A 56 9.21 -9.01 13.83
C GLY A 56 8.24 -8.67 12.69
N LEU A 57 7.60 -7.50 12.70
CA LEU A 57 6.74 -7.01 11.62
C LEU A 57 7.52 -6.35 10.48
N PHE A 58 8.77 -5.93 10.71
CA PHE A 58 9.59 -5.28 9.68
C PHE A 58 10.44 -6.29 8.88
N PRO A 59 10.73 -6.00 7.59
CA PRO A 59 10.13 -4.95 6.76
C PRO A 59 8.74 -5.34 6.21
N PHE A 60 7.89 -4.34 5.95
CA PHE A 60 6.53 -4.58 5.42
C PHE A 60 6.05 -3.54 4.40
N VAL A 61 5.05 -3.94 3.61
CA VAL A 61 4.15 -3.07 2.84
C VAL A 61 2.70 -3.41 3.20
N LEU A 62 1.89 -2.43 3.60
CA LEU A 62 0.47 -2.61 3.93
C LEU A 62 -0.40 -1.83 2.95
N LEU A 63 -1.29 -2.53 2.23
CA LEU A 63 -2.24 -1.93 1.30
C LEU A 63 -3.60 -1.72 1.98
N ARG A 64 -4.15 -0.50 1.88
CA ARG A 64 -5.49 -0.14 2.36
C ARG A 64 -6.24 0.67 1.33
N ALA A 65 -7.47 0.28 1.01
CA ALA A 65 -8.38 1.19 0.31
C ALA A 65 -8.73 2.35 1.24
N LEU A 66 -8.73 3.57 0.70
CA LEU A 66 -9.10 4.79 1.41
C LEU A 66 -10.53 5.20 1.08
N GLU A 67 -10.80 5.35 -0.21
CA GLU A 67 -12.06 5.81 -0.77
C GLU A 67 -12.22 5.22 -2.16
N GLY A 68 -13.47 5.11 -2.61
CA GLY A 68 -13.82 4.76 -3.97
C GLY A 68 -15.02 5.57 -4.42
N GLU A 69 -15.06 5.87 -5.71
CA GLU A 69 -16.09 6.67 -6.36
C GLU A 69 -16.55 5.93 -7.62
N ASP A 70 -17.86 5.75 -7.79
CA ASP A 70 -18.41 5.16 -9.01
C ASP A 70 -18.88 6.30 -9.93
N GLY A 71 -18.26 6.38 -11.11
CA GLY A 71 -18.70 7.25 -12.20
C GLY A 71 -19.66 6.54 -13.15
N ASN A 72 -20.20 7.28 -14.13
CA ASN A 72 -21.15 6.76 -15.10
C ASN A 72 -20.56 5.69 -16.04
N GLU A 73 -19.25 5.74 -16.30
CA GLU A 73 -18.54 4.83 -17.21
C GLU A 73 -17.49 3.98 -16.48
N GLU A 74 -16.78 4.58 -15.52
CA GLU A 74 -15.72 3.95 -14.74
C GLU A 74 -15.81 4.34 -13.27
N GLY A 75 -15.37 3.46 -12.37
CA GLY A 75 -15.13 3.80 -10.98
C GLY A 75 -13.65 4.11 -10.73
N SER A 76 -13.34 4.81 -9.64
CA SER A 76 -11.99 4.98 -9.13
C SER A 76 -11.87 4.47 -7.69
N VAL A 77 -10.69 3.96 -7.33
CA VAL A 77 -10.38 3.57 -5.95
C VAL A 77 -9.01 4.12 -5.57
N LYS A 78 -8.94 4.86 -4.47
CA LYS A 78 -7.68 5.28 -3.87
C LYS A 78 -7.17 4.22 -2.90
N VAL A 79 -5.93 3.80 -3.11
CA VAL A 79 -5.23 2.82 -2.28
C VAL A 79 -4.00 3.48 -1.67
N ARG A 80 -3.89 3.40 -0.34
CA ARG A 80 -2.71 3.78 0.41
C ARG A 80 -1.85 2.56 0.68
N LEU A 81 -0.57 2.68 0.37
CA LEU A 81 0.48 1.75 0.72
C LEU A 81 1.28 2.35 1.87
N HIS A 82 1.34 1.67 3.01
CA HIS A 82 2.24 2.02 4.10
C HIS A 82 3.48 1.14 4.04
N PHE A 83 4.63 1.77 4.24
CA PHE A 83 5.93 1.13 4.21
C PHE A 83 6.56 1.22 5.58
N GLY A 84 7.20 0.14 6.00
CA GLY A 84 7.97 0.11 7.23
C GLY A 84 9.26 -0.66 7.06
N THR A 85 10.37 -0.07 7.50
CA THR A 85 11.64 -0.76 7.74
C THR A 85 12.11 -0.47 9.17
N SER A 86 13.05 -1.28 9.67
CA SER A 86 13.71 -1.00 10.94
C SER A 86 15.22 -1.11 10.74
N SER A 87 15.92 -0.08 11.16
CA SER A 87 17.37 0.02 11.03
C SER A 87 17.91 0.96 12.10
N THR A 88 18.91 0.49 12.83
CA THR A 88 19.66 1.30 13.82
C THR A 88 20.73 2.16 13.17
N ASP A 89 20.99 1.97 11.88
CA ASP A 89 21.94 2.75 11.09
C ASP A 89 21.47 4.22 10.99
N PRO A 90 22.36 5.22 11.15
CA PRO A 90 22.08 6.63 10.86
C PRO A 90 21.42 6.88 9.49
N PHE A 91 21.64 6.00 8.51
CA PHE A 91 21.05 6.05 7.17
C PHE A 91 19.83 5.15 6.98
N GLY A 92 19.20 4.65 8.05
CA GLY A 92 18.05 3.75 7.98
C GLY A 92 16.82 4.31 7.23
N TYR A 93 16.72 5.64 7.08
CA TYR A 93 15.71 6.27 6.23
C TYR A 93 15.85 5.87 4.74
N ALA A 94 17.05 5.53 4.29
CA ALA A 94 17.31 5.09 2.93
C ALA A 94 16.64 3.73 2.65
N ASP A 95 16.53 2.86 3.65
CA ASP A 95 15.90 1.55 3.50
C ASP A 95 14.41 1.67 3.14
N VAL A 96 13.69 2.54 3.86
CA VAL A 96 12.26 2.77 3.56
C VAL A 96 12.07 3.51 2.24
N LEU A 97 12.96 4.45 1.90
CA LEU A 97 12.92 5.15 0.60
C LEU A 97 13.17 4.18 -0.56
N ASN A 98 14.16 3.31 -0.45
CA ASN A 98 14.46 2.30 -1.45
C ASN A 98 13.27 1.35 -1.66
N LEU A 99 12.58 0.98 -0.58
CA LEU A 99 11.38 0.16 -0.66
C LEU A 99 10.22 0.89 -1.36
N ILE A 100 9.97 2.16 -1.00
CA ILE A 100 8.97 3.01 -1.67
C ILE A 100 9.29 3.11 -3.17
N GLU A 101 10.54 3.44 -3.51
CA GLU A 101 11.00 3.61 -4.88
C GLU A 101 10.89 2.34 -5.70
N LYS A 102 11.21 1.18 -5.12
CA LYS A 102 11.06 -0.13 -5.78
C LYS A 102 9.62 -0.37 -6.19
N VAL A 103 8.67 -0.21 -5.25
CA VAL A 103 7.24 -0.42 -5.52
C VAL A 103 6.70 0.64 -6.47
N ARG A 104 7.08 1.91 -6.28
CA ARG A 104 6.72 3.02 -7.16
C ARG A 104 7.13 2.72 -8.60
N GLN A 105 8.40 2.39 -8.84
CA GLN A 105 8.89 2.07 -10.18
C GLN A 105 8.19 0.85 -10.79
N ALA A 106 7.90 -0.18 -10.00
CA ALA A 106 7.18 -1.35 -10.49
C ALA A 106 5.77 -1.00 -10.97
N VAL A 107 5.01 -0.27 -10.14
CA VAL A 107 3.65 0.18 -10.45
C VAL A 107 3.64 1.09 -11.68
N LEU A 108 4.55 2.07 -11.75
CA LEU A 108 4.65 2.99 -12.88
C LEU A 108 5.10 2.34 -14.19
N LYS A 109 5.84 1.21 -14.14
CA LYS A 109 6.24 0.48 -15.35
C LYS A 109 5.13 -0.40 -15.89
N LYS A 110 4.27 -0.90 -15.01
CA LYS A 110 3.20 -1.83 -15.40
C LYS A 110 1.95 -1.08 -15.84
N GLU A 111 1.59 0.00 -15.13
CA GLU A 111 0.40 0.87 -15.29
C GLU A 111 -0.96 0.15 -15.25
N ILE A 112 -1.12 -0.98 -15.93
CA ILE A 112 -2.30 -1.85 -15.90
C ILE A 112 -1.98 -3.14 -15.14
N ILE A 113 -2.56 -3.29 -13.95
CA ILE A 113 -2.38 -4.46 -13.07
C ILE A 113 -3.59 -5.37 -13.15
N GLY A 114 -3.36 -6.69 -13.18
CA GLY A 114 -4.43 -7.69 -13.35
C GLY A 114 -5.16 -7.65 -14.69
N GLY A 115 -4.66 -6.86 -15.65
CA GLY A 115 -5.27 -6.68 -16.98
C GLY A 115 -6.51 -5.78 -16.99
N MET A 116 -6.85 -5.14 -15.87
CA MET A 116 -8.11 -4.40 -15.73
C MET A 116 -8.05 -3.18 -14.80
N PHE A 117 -7.04 -3.10 -13.93
CA PHE A 117 -6.88 -1.98 -13.01
C PHE A 117 -5.81 -1.04 -13.53
N GLU A 118 -6.21 0.12 -14.00
CA GLU A 118 -5.32 1.12 -14.58
C GLU A 118 -4.93 2.18 -13.55
N LEU A 119 -3.63 2.46 -13.45
CA LEU A 119 -3.08 3.46 -12.55
C LEU A 119 -3.39 4.87 -13.07
N GLN A 120 -4.00 5.69 -12.22
CA GLN A 120 -4.18 7.10 -12.47
C GLN A 120 -2.99 7.94 -11.95
N ARG A 121 -2.68 9.02 -12.68
CA ARG A 121 -1.67 10.01 -12.30
C ARG A 121 -2.35 11.24 -11.67
N PRO A 122 -1.71 11.92 -10.70
CA PRO A 122 -0.39 11.64 -10.14
C PRO A 122 -0.42 10.66 -8.96
N LEU A 123 0.63 9.84 -8.86
CA LEU A 123 0.96 9.09 -7.64
C LEU A 123 1.74 9.98 -6.68
N LYS A 124 1.41 9.95 -5.39
CA LYS A 124 2.09 10.75 -4.35
C LYS A 124 2.70 9.84 -3.30
N TRP A 125 3.88 10.20 -2.79
CA TRP A 125 4.49 9.51 -1.66
C TRP A 125 5.12 10.53 -0.70
N LYS A 126 5.29 10.14 0.56
CA LYS A 126 6.01 10.91 1.58
C LYS A 126 6.55 9.99 2.68
N LEU A 127 7.58 10.44 3.37
CA LEU A 127 7.98 9.85 4.65
C LEU A 127 7.07 10.37 5.76
N ALA A 128 6.95 9.62 6.85
CA ALA A 128 6.33 10.14 8.06
C ALA A 128 7.15 11.33 8.60
N ASN A 129 6.46 12.40 9.00
CA ASN A 129 7.09 13.60 9.55
C ASN A 129 7.84 13.31 10.85
N THR A 130 7.30 12.38 11.65
CA THR A 130 7.89 11.90 12.89
C THR A 130 8.23 10.43 12.72
N GLN A 131 9.50 10.08 12.91
CA GLN A 131 10.00 8.71 12.84
C GLN A 131 10.28 8.21 14.25
N ALA A 132 9.85 6.98 14.55
CA ALA A 132 10.05 6.37 15.85
C ALA A 132 11.31 5.50 15.81
N TYR A 133 12.49 6.08 16.02
CA TYR A 133 13.77 5.34 15.95
C TYR A 133 13.69 4.03 16.77
N PRO A 134 14.12 2.88 16.21
CA PRO A 134 14.80 2.66 14.92
C PRO A 134 13.88 2.34 13.73
N GLN A 135 12.60 2.70 13.80
CA GLN A 135 11.59 2.41 12.79
C GLN A 135 11.43 3.57 11.83
N TRP A 136 11.48 3.24 10.54
CA TRP A 136 11.36 4.18 9.45
C TRP A 136 10.12 3.85 8.64
N THR A 137 9.26 4.84 8.47
CA THR A 137 7.96 4.67 7.82
C THR A 137 7.69 5.73 6.77
N GLY A 138 6.91 5.34 5.77
CA GLY A 138 6.40 6.24 4.76
C GLY A 138 5.10 5.72 4.17
N GLU A 139 4.49 6.54 3.32
CA GLU A 139 3.26 6.17 2.62
C GLU A 139 3.30 6.60 1.17
N MET A 140 2.59 5.84 0.34
CA MET A 140 2.32 6.15 -1.05
C MET A 140 0.82 6.02 -1.29
N VAL A 141 0.22 7.00 -1.97
CA VAL A 141 -1.17 6.98 -2.37
C VAL A 141 -1.24 6.84 -3.88
N THR A 142 -1.98 5.83 -4.31
CA THR A 142 -2.26 5.48 -5.71
C THR A 142 -3.75 5.53 -5.95
N GLU A 143 -4.15 5.87 -7.16
CA GLU A 143 -5.55 5.86 -7.58
C GLU A 143 -5.67 4.94 -8.79
N TRP A 144 -6.74 4.14 -8.80
CA TRP A 144 -6.93 3.07 -9.77
C TRP A 144 -8.30 3.18 -10.40
N THR A 145 -8.35 3.19 -11.73
CA THR A 145 -9.60 2.95 -12.45
C THR A 145 -10.03 1.50 -12.21
N VAL A 146 -11.31 1.32 -11.84
CA VAL A 146 -11.97 0.03 -11.67
C VAL A 146 -13.15 -0.06 -12.64
N PRO A 147 -13.39 -1.20 -13.31
CA PRO A 147 -14.49 -1.28 -14.26
C PRO A 147 -15.84 -1.33 -13.54
N SER A 148 -16.80 -0.54 -14.04
CA SER A 148 -18.14 -0.39 -13.46
C SER A 148 -19.02 -1.63 -13.66
N PRO A 149 -19.93 -1.93 -12.72
CA PRO A 149 -20.93 -2.97 -12.92
C PRO A 149 -21.90 -2.59 -14.06
N VAL A 150 -22.31 -3.58 -14.85
CA VAL A 150 -23.31 -3.37 -15.91
C VAL A 150 -24.69 -3.22 -15.28
N ARG A 151 -25.45 -2.20 -15.70
CA ARG A 151 -26.83 -2.00 -15.26
C ARG A 151 -27.70 -3.17 -15.72
N GLU A 152 -28.36 -3.84 -14.78
CA GLU A 152 -29.43 -4.77 -15.11
C GLU A 152 -30.65 -3.95 -15.59
N ASN A 153 -30.93 -4.01 -16.89
CA ASN A 153 -32.21 -3.54 -17.40
C ASN A 153 -33.23 -4.66 -17.20
N LEU A 154 -34.23 -4.43 -16.35
CA LEU A 154 -35.44 -5.25 -16.33
C LEU A 154 -36.14 -5.05 -17.68
N VAL A 155 -36.01 -6.03 -18.56
CA VAL A 155 -36.90 -6.14 -19.72
C VAL A 155 -38.27 -6.48 -19.15
N TYR A 156 -39.19 -5.50 -19.18
CA TYR A 156 -40.61 -5.81 -19.01
C TYR A 156 -41.11 -6.31 -20.36
N ASP A 157 -41.39 -7.60 -20.44
CA ASP A 157 -42.21 -8.21 -21.51
C ASP A 157 -43.66 -7.75 -21.43
#